data_AF-A0A2J5NHE7-F1
#
_entry.id   AF-A0A2J5NHE7-F1
#
_cell.length_a   1.000
_cell.length_b   1.000
_cell.length_c   1.000
_cell.angle_alpha   90.00
_cell.angle_beta   90.00
_cell.angle_gamma   90.00
#
_symmetry.space_group_name_H-M   'P 1'
#
loop_
_entity.id
_entity.type
_entity.pdbx_description
1 polymer ?
#
loop_
_entity_poly.entity_id
_entity_poly.type
_entity_poly.pdbx_seq_one_letter_code
_entity_poly.pdbx_strand_id
1 'polypeptide(L)'
;MDFTAGLMPLDTALTQMLTRITPLNATDTVPLLQAFSRVTAHDLVSPLNVPGFDNSAMDGYAVRLADLTDGAALPVAGKAFAGQPFDGVWPAGTCIRIMTGAPVPEGCDAVVMQEQAEQTDEGIRFLAPVKNGQNIRRLGEDIAHGAVVFPAGTRLTAAELPVIASLGIAEV
;
A
#
# COMPACT_ATOMS: atom_id res chain seq x y z
N MET A 1 17.86 -43.91 -38.49
CA MET A 1 17.19 -44.62 -37.38
C MET A 1 16.71 -43.57 -36.43
N ASP A 2 15.41 -43.53 -36.18
CA ASP A 2 14.82 -42.60 -35.22
C ASP A 2 14.96 -43.20 -33.82
N PHE A 3 15.87 -42.65 -33.02
CA PHE A 3 16.26 -43.18 -31.71
C PHE A 3 15.17 -43.04 -30.64
N THR A 4 13.99 -42.51 -30.99
CA THR A 4 12.88 -42.23 -30.08
C THR A 4 11.66 -43.14 -30.29
N ALA A 5 11.67 -44.01 -31.30
CA ALA A 5 10.56 -44.90 -31.60
C ALA A 5 10.27 -45.87 -30.44
N GLY A 6 9.16 -45.66 -29.75
CA GLY A 6 8.70 -46.49 -28.62
C GLY A 6 8.92 -45.91 -27.22
N LEU A 7 9.55 -44.73 -27.09
CA LEU A 7 9.69 -44.05 -25.81
C LEU A 7 8.45 -43.20 -25.49
N MET A 8 8.08 -43.13 -24.21
CA MET A 8 6.99 -42.27 -23.74
C MET A 8 7.41 -40.79 -23.83
N PRO A 9 6.55 -39.89 -24.35
CA PRO A 9 6.80 -38.45 -24.30
C PRO A 9 6.95 -37.96 -22.85
N LEU A 10 7.86 -37.01 -22.63
CA LEU A 10 8.13 -36.45 -21.30
C LEU A 10 6.84 -35.92 -20.63
N ASP A 11 6.03 -35.16 -21.36
CA ASP A 11 4.79 -34.58 -20.84
C ASP A 11 3.78 -35.65 -20.40
N THR A 12 3.71 -36.76 -21.15
CA THR A 12 2.88 -37.92 -20.78
C THR A 12 3.38 -38.56 -19.50
N ALA A 13 4.70 -38.78 -19.38
CA ALA A 13 5.30 -39.36 -18.19
C ALA A 13 5.08 -38.46 -16.96
N LEU A 14 5.35 -37.16 -17.09
CA LEU A 14 5.17 -36.16 -16.04
C LEU A 14 3.71 -36.11 -15.57
N THR A 15 2.75 -36.07 -16.50
CA THR A 15 1.32 -36.09 -16.18
C THR A 15 0.92 -37.37 -15.45
N GLN A 16 1.39 -38.53 -15.91
CA GLN A 16 1.10 -39.81 -15.25
C GLN A 16 1.68 -39.89 -13.84
N MET A 17 2.83 -39.26 -13.59
CA MET A 17 3.42 -39.18 -12.26
C MET A 17 2.61 -38.24 -11.36
N LEU A 18 2.36 -37.01 -11.79
CA LEU A 18 1.69 -35.98 -10.98
C LEU A 18 0.24 -36.37 -10.63
N THR A 19 -0.49 -37.05 -11.52
CA THR A 19 -1.88 -37.50 -11.27
C THR A 19 -2.00 -38.57 -10.18
N ARG A 20 -0.89 -39.23 -9.79
CA ARG A 20 -0.86 -40.25 -8.75
C ARG A 20 -0.31 -39.75 -7.41
N ILE A 21 0.13 -38.50 -7.36
CA ILE A 21 0.73 -37.89 -6.17
C ILE A 21 -0.32 -37.00 -5.52
N THR A 22 -0.54 -37.19 -4.23
CA THR A 22 -1.36 -36.28 -3.41
C THR A 22 -0.44 -35.30 -2.69
N PRO A 23 -0.71 -33.98 -2.73
CA PRO A 23 0.02 -33.00 -1.93
C PRO A 23 -0.03 -33.36 -0.45
N LEU A 24 1.05 -33.04 0.27
CA LEU A 24 1.07 -33.18 1.72
C LEU A 24 0.07 -32.21 2.36
N ASN A 25 -0.61 -32.66 3.41
CA ASN A 25 -1.58 -31.87 4.17
C ASN A 25 -1.18 -31.68 5.65
N ALA A 26 -0.06 -32.27 6.08
CA ALA A 26 0.53 -31.98 7.38
C ALA A 26 1.09 -30.55 7.35
N THR A 27 0.89 -29.82 8.44
CA THR A 27 1.24 -28.39 8.55
C THR A 27 2.02 -28.17 9.83
N ASP A 28 2.97 -27.23 9.79
CA ASP A 28 3.72 -26.75 10.94
C ASP A 28 3.74 -25.22 10.87
N THR A 29 3.56 -24.57 12.02
CA THR A 29 3.74 -23.12 12.15
C THR A 29 5.20 -22.80 12.43
N VAL A 30 5.78 -21.88 11.68
CA VAL A 30 7.18 -21.50 11.80
C VAL A 30 7.37 -19.99 11.84
N PRO A 31 8.42 -19.47 12.52
CA PRO A 31 8.78 -18.06 12.41
C PRO A 31 9.05 -17.65 10.97
N LEU A 32 8.69 -16.42 10.57
CA LEU A 32 8.86 -15.93 9.19
C LEU A 32 10.31 -16.08 8.66
N LEU A 33 11.31 -15.91 9.51
CA LEU A 33 12.72 -16.08 9.15
C LEU A 33 13.08 -17.51 8.70
N GLN A 34 12.26 -18.50 9.06
CA GLN A 34 12.41 -19.90 8.68
C GLN A 34 11.41 -20.35 7.60
N ALA A 35 10.60 -19.42 7.08
CA ALA A 35 9.52 -19.69 6.15
C ALA A 35 9.93 -19.58 4.67
N PHE A 36 11.15 -19.11 4.37
CA PHE A 36 11.63 -19.03 2.99
C PHE A 36 11.59 -20.41 2.31
N SER A 37 11.10 -20.46 1.07
CA SER A 37 10.88 -21.68 0.29
C SER A 37 9.80 -22.63 0.82
N ARG A 38 9.09 -22.31 1.91
CA ARG A 38 7.93 -23.08 2.37
C ARG A 38 6.67 -22.69 1.60
N VAL A 39 5.61 -23.47 1.76
CA VAL A 39 4.32 -23.28 1.11
C VAL A 39 3.28 -22.98 2.17
N THR A 40 2.47 -21.94 1.97
CA THR A 40 1.38 -21.58 2.90
C THR A 40 0.37 -22.72 3.02
N ALA A 41 0.06 -23.10 4.26
CA ALA A 41 -0.93 -24.14 4.54
C ALA A 41 -2.37 -23.64 4.39
N HIS A 42 -2.61 -22.37 4.72
CA HIS A 42 -3.90 -21.71 4.71
C HIS A 42 -3.76 -20.32 4.06
N ASP A 43 -4.89 -19.71 3.73
CA ASP A 43 -4.93 -18.32 3.29
C ASP A 43 -4.36 -17.40 4.38
N LEU A 44 -3.40 -16.56 4.01
CA LEU A 44 -2.87 -15.50 4.86
C LEU A 44 -3.77 -14.28 4.73
N VAL A 45 -4.55 -14.03 5.77
CA VAL A 45 -5.52 -12.93 5.84
C VAL A 45 -4.91 -11.74 6.57
N SER A 46 -5.11 -10.53 6.03
CA SER A 46 -4.60 -9.31 6.65
C SER A 46 -5.35 -8.97 7.95
N PRO A 47 -4.65 -8.79 9.09
CA PRO A 47 -5.25 -8.35 10.34
C PRO A 47 -5.42 -6.82 10.42
N LEU A 48 -4.97 -6.07 9.41
CA LEU A 48 -4.97 -4.60 9.40
C LEU A 48 -5.18 -4.03 8.00
N ASN A 49 -5.49 -2.72 7.94
CA ASN A 49 -5.51 -1.98 6.69
C ASN A 49 -4.09 -1.49 6.35
N VAL A 50 -3.72 -1.56 5.08
CA VAL A 50 -2.52 -0.93 4.52
C VAL A 50 -2.94 -0.01 3.38
N PRO A 51 -2.69 1.30 3.46
CA PRO A 51 -2.28 2.06 4.66
C PRO A 51 -3.30 1.98 5.81
N GLY A 52 -2.84 2.23 7.04
CA GLY A 52 -3.66 2.16 8.26
C GLY A 52 -4.54 3.40 8.52
N PHE A 53 -4.38 4.46 7.73
CA PHE A 53 -5.12 5.72 7.78
C PHE A 53 -4.95 6.44 6.44
N ASP A 54 -5.82 7.40 6.14
CA ASP A 54 -5.66 8.25 4.95
C ASP A 54 -4.38 9.09 5.07
N ASN A 55 -3.49 9.01 4.09
CA ASN A 55 -2.18 9.67 4.15
C ASN A 55 -1.80 10.34 2.83
N SER A 56 -0.87 11.29 2.91
CA SER A 56 -0.37 11.95 1.70
C SER A 56 0.44 11.00 0.82
N ALA A 57 0.18 11.02 -0.48
CA ALA A 57 0.98 10.33 -1.49
C ALA A 57 2.26 11.09 -1.86
N MET A 58 2.30 12.41 -1.64
CA MET A 58 3.36 13.31 -2.10
C MET A 58 3.73 14.36 -1.05
N ASP A 59 4.90 14.98 -1.20
CA ASP A 59 5.27 16.17 -0.43
C ASP A 59 4.55 17.41 -1.01
N GLY A 60 3.86 18.15 -0.16
CA GLY A 60 2.90 19.13 -0.66
C GLY A 60 2.15 19.91 0.40
N TYR A 61 0.91 20.24 0.07
CA TYR A 61 0.00 21.00 0.92
C TYR A 61 -1.38 20.34 0.93
N ALA A 62 -1.86 19.99 2.12
CA ALA A 62 -3.23 19.59 2.34
C ALA A 62 -4.13 20.83 2.27
N VAL A 63 -5.22 20.71 1.50
CA VAL A 63 -6.15 21.80 1.21
C VAL A 63 -7.60 21.32 1.34
N ARG A 64 -8.50 22.27 1.60
CA ARG A 64 -9.93 22.10 1.40
C ARG A 64 -10.30 22.73 0.07
N LEU A 65 -11.14 22.08 -0.72
CA LEU A 65 -11.56 22.62 -2.01
C LEU A 65 -12.33 23.93 -1.85
N ALA A 66 -13.08 24.07 -0.77
CA ALA A 66 -13.83 25.30 -0.45
C ALA A 66 -12.92 26.51 -0.16
N ASP A 67 -11.68 26.28 0.25
CA ASP A 67 -10.71 27.35 0.54
C ASP A 67 -9.97 27.79 -0.73
N LEU A 68 -10.04 27.02 -1.83
CA LEU A 68 -9.36 27.34 -3.08
C LEU A 68 -10.14 28.40 -3.87
N THR A 69 -9.49 29.52 -4.13
CA THR A 69 -9.96 30.57 -5.03
C THR A 69 -8.91 30.80 -6.11
N ASP A 70 -9.33 30.95 -7.37
CA ASP A 70 -8.41 31.07 -8.50
C ASP A 70 -7.43 32.23 -8.31
N GLY A 71 -6.12 31.94 -8.40
CA GLY A 71 -5.03 32.89 -8.19
C GLY A 71 -4.76 33.35 -6.75
N ALA A 72 -5.61 33.01 -5.78
CA ALA A 72 -5.42 33.41 -4.38
C ALA A 72 -4.39 32.51 -3.67
N ALA A 73 -3.60 33.11 -2.77
CA ALA A 73 -2.66 32.39 -1.93
C ALA A 73 -3.31 31.99 -0.59
N LEU A 74 -2.98 30.80 -0.09
CA LEU A 74 -3.40 30.33 1.23
C LEU A 74 -2.23 30.37 2.21
N PRO A 75 -2.34 31.05 3.36
CA PRO A 75 -1.35 30.97 4.43
C PRO A 75 -1.18 29.52 4.92
N VAL A 76 0.04 29.18 5.36
CA VAL A 76 0.32 27.86 5.95
C VAL A 76 0.03 27.89 7.45
N ALA A 77 -1.01 27.18 7.89
CA ALA A 77 -1.41 27.15 9.29
C ALA A 77 -0.62 26.14 10.14
N GLY A 78 0.06 25.18 9.51
CA GLY A 78 0.78 24.14 10.22
C GLY A 78 1.52 23.17 9.32
N LYS A 79 2.05 22.12 9.96
CA LYS A 79 2.81 21.05 9.29
C LYS A 79 2.37 19.68 9.79
N ALA A 80 2.31 18.70 8.90
CA ALA A 80 2.08 17.29 9.18
C ALA A 80 3.23 16.45 8.59
N PHE A 81 3.82 15.58 9.41
CA PHE A 81 4.91 14.69 9.03
C PHE A 81 4.56 13.23 9.34
N ALA A 82 5.27 12.29 8.71
CA ALA A 82 5.17 10.89 9.09
C ALA A 82 5.52 10.70 10.57
N GLY A 83 4.61 10.08 11.34
CA GLY A 83 4.75 9.91 12.79
C GLY A 83 4.47 11.16 13.64
N GLN A 84 4.22 12.32 13.03
CA GLN A 84 3.83 13.55 13.72
C GLN A 84 2.68 14.24 12.95
N PRO A 85 1.43 13.79 13.19
CA PRO A 85 0.25 14.39 12.56
C PRO A 85 0.08 15.87 12.97
N PHE A 86 -0.74 16.59 12.20
CA PHE A 86 -1.17 17.92 12.58
C PHE A 86 -2.38 17.83 13.52
N ASP A 87 -2.18 18.18 14.79
CA ASP A 87 -3.22 18.13 15.83
C ASP A 87 -3.77 19.52 16.22
N GLY A 88 -3.40 20.55 15.46
CA GLY A 88 -3.81 21.93 15.72
C GLY A 88 -5.19 22.27 15.15
N VAL A 89 -5.66 23.47 15.47
CA VAL A 89 -6.82 24.05 14.75
C VAL A 89 -6.38 24.37 13.32
N TRP A 90 -7.13 23.92 12.32
CA TRP A 90 -6.92 24.27 10.91
C TRP A 90 -7.92 25.37 10.49
N PRO A 91 -7.53 26.67 10.50
CA PRO A 91 -8.43 27.77 10.15
C PRO A 91 -8.93 27.70 8.71
N ALA A 92 -10.12 28.26 8.45
CA ALA A 92 -10.63 28.41 7.09
C ALA A 92 -9.71 29.36 6.28
N GLY A 93 -9.62 29.14 4.97
CA GLY A 93 -8.74 29.90 4.09
C GLY A 93 -7.24 29.68 4.31
N THR A 94 -6.84 28.52 4.86
CA THR A 94 -5.42 28.18 5.07
C THR A 94 -5.11 26.77 4.58
N CYS A 95 -3.83 26.47 4.34
CA CYS A 95 -3.36 25.13 3.99
C CYS A 95 -2.42 24.56 5.06
N ILE A 96 -2.23 23.24 5.06
CA ILE A 96 -1.29 22.55 5.94
C ILE A 96 -0.16 21.99 5.09
N ARG A 97 1.09 22.33 5.42
CA ARG A 97 2.24 21.69 4.79
C ARG A 97 2.24 20.22 5.18
N ILE A 98 2.31 19.31 4.22
CA ILE A 98 2.25 17.87 4.48
C ILE A 98 3.34 17.14 3.72
N MET A 99 3.92 16.12 4.33
CA MET A 99 4.92 15.26 3.69
C MET A 99 4.34 13.87 3.38
N THR A 100 4.99 13.17 2.46
CA THR A 100 4.63 11.82 2.04
C THR A 100 4.52 10.88 3.24
N GLY A 101 3.44 10.10 3.29
CA GLY A 101 3.16 9.17 4.39
C GLY A 101 2.57 9.81 5.66
N ALA A 102 2.51 11.15 5.75
CA ALA A 102 1.86 11.81 6.87
C ALA A 102 0.33 11.62 6.82
N PRO A 103 -0.36 11.40 7.96
CA PRO A 103 -1.81 11.40 8.01
C PRO A 103 -2.38 12.72 7.48
N VAL A 104 -3.42 12.65 6.65
CA VAL A 104 -4.10 13.88 6.20
C VAL A 104 -4.89 14.48 7.37
N PRO A 105 -4.88 15.82 7.55
CA PRO A 105 -5.67 16.45 8.60
C PRO A 105 -7.18 16.25 8.38
N GLU A 106 -7.95 16.33 9.46
CA GLU A 106 -9.41 16.24 9.38
C GLU A 106 -9.99 17.33 8.46
N GLY A 107 -10.92 16.93 7.58
CA GLY A 107 -11.53 17.82 6.59
C GLY A 107 -10.65 18.11 5.37
N CYS A 108 -9.51 17.41 5.20
CA CYS A 108 -8.70 17.50 3.99
C CYS A 108 -9.43 16.86 2.80
N ASP A 109 -9.59 17.64 1.73
CA ASP A 109 -10.18 17.14 0.48
C ASP A 109 -9.10 16.65 -0.49
N ALA A 110 -7.92 17.26 -0.47
CA ALA A 110 -6.86 17.01 -1.46
C ALA A 110 -5.46 17.37 -0.93
N VAL A 111 -4.43 16.76 -1.52
CA VAL A 111 -3.04 17.21 -1.38
C VAL A 111 -2.52 17.74 -2.72
N VAL A 112 -1.95 18.94 -2.74
CA VAL A 112 -1.29 19.51 -3.91
C VAL A 112 0.22 19.38 -3.76
N MET A 113 0.88 18.85 -4.78
CA MET A 113 2.33 18.70 -4.82
C MET A 113 3.02 20.07 -4.69
N GLN A 114 4.15 20.11 -3.99
CA GLN A 114 4.92 21.35 -3.84
C GLN A 114 5.41 21.90 -5.20
N GLU A 115 5.64 21.03 -6.18
CA GLU A 115 6.05 21.39 -7.53
C GLU A 115 4.93 22.10 -8.31
N GLN A 116 3.68 21.99 -7.85
CA GLN A 116 2.50 22.66 -8.41
C GLN A 116 2.05 23.84 -7.54
N ALA A 117 2.93 24.30 -6.65
CA ALA A 117 2.67 25.39 -5.72
C ALA A 117 3.78 26.43 -5.81
N GLU A 118 3.41 27.70 -5.73
CA GLU A 118 4.31 28.84 -5.69
C GLU A 118 4.20 29.51 -4.31
N GLN A 119 5.34 29.74 -3.66
CA GLN A 119 5.38 30.52 -2.43
C GLN A 119 5.37 32.01 -2.76
N THR A 120 4.43 32.74 -2.15
CA THR A 120 4.27 34.19 -2.26
C THR A 120 4.40 34.83 -0.88
N ASP A 121 4.39 36.17 -0.83
CA ASP A 121 4.39 36.91 0.45
C ASP A 121 3.11 36.68 1.27
N GLU A 122 1.99 36.35 0.61
CA GLU A 122 0.68 36.13 1.23
C GLU A 122 0.44 34.65 1.63
N GLY A 123 1.25 33.71 1.12
CA GLY A 123 1.11 32.29 1.41
C GLY A 123 1.49 31.41 0.22
N ILE A 124 0.72 30.34 0.00
CA ILE A 124 0.95 29.37 -1.06
C ILE A 124 -0.12 29.52 -2.13
N ARG A 125 0.30 29.83 -3.36
CA ARG A 125 -0.56 29.86 -4.54
C ARG A 125 -0.47 28.51 -5.26
N PHE A 126 -1.60 27.94 -5.64
CA PHE A 126 -1.66 26.69 -6.39
C PHE A 126 -1.80 26.96 -7.89
N LEU A 127 -0.95 26.32 -8.69
CA LEU A 127 -0.76 26.63 -10.11
C LEU A 127 -1.65 25.80 -11.04
N ALA A 128 -2.31 24.77 -10.51
CA ALA A 128 -3.13 23.84 -11.28
C ALA A 128 -4.48 23.59 -10.59
N PRO A 129 -5.54 23.25 -11.35
CA PRO A 129 -6.82 22.85 -10.79
C PRO A 129 -6.68 21.63 -9.87
N VAL A 130 -7.28 21.71 -8.69
CA VAL A 130 -7.24 20.66 -7.66
C VAL A 130 -8.48 19.79 -7.74
N LYS A 131 -8.31 18.47 -7.77
CA LYS A 131 -9.40 17.49 -7.78
C LYS A 131 -9.62 16.92 -6.37
N ASN A 132 -10.88 16.63 -6.03
CA ASN A 132 -11.19 15.94 -4.79
C ASN A 132 -10.45 14.58 -4.71
N GLY A 133 -9.84 14.30 -3.56
CA GLY A 133 -9.09 13.09 -3.29
C GLY A 133 -7.71 13.00 -3.95
N GLN A 134 -7.26 14.00 -4.70
CA GLN A 134 -5.95 13.91 -5.37
C GLN A 134 -4.82 13.76 -4.35
N ASN A 135 -3.85 12.88 -4.67
CA ASN A 135 -2.67 12.60 -3.85
C ASN A 135 -2.99 12.19 -2.39
N ILE A 136 -4.18 11.67 -2.13
CA ILE A 136 -4.53 11.04 -0.85
C ILE A 136 -4.58 9.53 -1.07
N ARG A 137 -3.70 8.82 -0.38
CA ARG A 137 -3.75 7.36 -0.26
C ARG A 137 -4.78 7.01 0.79
N ARG A 138 -5.77 6.19 0.45
CA ARG A 138 -6.89 5.88 1.35
C ARG A 138 -6.58 4.69 2.25
N LEU A 139 -7.19 4.67 3.41
CA LEU A 139 -7.17 3.55 4.34
C LEU A 139 -7.51 2.24 3.59
N GLY A 140 -6.59 1.28 3.68
CA GLY A 140 -6.76 -0.05 3.10
C GLY A 140 -6.71 -0.10 1.57
N GLU A 141 -6.23 0.94 0.88
CA GLU A 141 -6.19 0.94 -0.59
C GLU A 141 -5.26 -0.14 -1.18
N ASP A 142 -4.17 -0.48 -0.46
CA ASP A 142 -3.24 -1.55 -0.89
C ASP A 142 -3.76 -2.91 -0.42
N ILE A 143 -4.07 -3.01 0.88
CA ILE A 143 -4.55 -4.23 1.53
C ILE A 143 -5.64 -3.85 2.53
N ALA A 144 -6.87 -4.31 2.30
CA ALA A 144 -7.95 -4.14 3.24
C ALA A 144 -7.86 -5.14 4.40
N HIS A 145 -8.28 -4.73 5.59
CA HIS A 145 -8.46 -5.62 6.73
C HIS A 145 -9.41 -6.78 6.34
N GLY A 146 -8.98 -8.02 6.62
CA GLY A 146 -9.73 -9.22 6.30
C GLY A 146 -9.57 -9.73 4.86
N ALA A 147 -8.80 -9.04 4.01
CA ALA A 147 -8.49 -9.54 2.67
C ALA A 147 -7.47 -10.69 2.73
N VAL A 148 -7.63 -11.68 1.84
CA VAL A 148 -6.61 -12.71 1.59
C VAL A 148 -5.45 -12.06 0.83
N VAL A 149 -4.29 -12.01 1.47
CA VAL A 149 -3.06 -11.42 0.90
C VAL A 149 -2.31 -12.46 0.07
N PHE A 150 -2.19 -13.67 0.60
CA PHE A 150 -1.65 -14.82 -0.12
C PHE A 150 -2.53 -16.03 0.12
N PRO A 151 -2.99 -16.74 -0.93
CA PRO A 151 -3.78 -17.94 -0.76
C PRO A 151 -2.96 -19.10 -0.18
N ALA A 152 -3.63 -20.15 0.29
CA ALA A 152 -3.01 -21.44 0.56
C ALA A 152 -2.31 -21.97 -0.71
N GLY A 153 -1.16 -22.61 -0.56
CA GLY A 153 -0.36 -23.11 -1.68
C GLY A 153 0.65 -22.11 -2.25
N THR A 154 0.72 -20.89 -1.73
CA THR A 154 1.74 -19.91 -2.12
C THR A 154 3.11 -20.30 -1.58
N ARG A 155 4.10 -20.42 -2.47
CA ARG A 155 5.50 -20.61 -2.08
C ARG A 155 6.10 -19.27 -1.64
N LEU A 156 6.53 -19.20 -0.38
CA LEU A 156 7.07 -17.99 0.22
C LEU A 156 8.50 -17.71 -0.23
N THR A 157 8.75 -16.50 -0.72
CA THR A 157 10.05 -16.02 -1.17
C THR A 157 10.37 -14.66 -0.52
N ALA A 158 11.41 -13.98 -1.02
CA ALA A 158 11.74 -12.63 -0.60
C ALA A 158 10.67 -11.59 -1.01
N ALA A 159 9.72 -11.94 -1.89
CA ALA A 159 8.61 -11.06 -2.25
C ALA A 159 7.47 -11.10 -1.21
N GLU A 160 7.08 -12.28 -0.76
CA GLU A 160 5.92 -12.46 0.13
C GLU A 160 6.26 -12.19 1.60
N LEU A 161 7.43 -12.65 2.06
CA LEU A 161 7.80 -12.59 3.48
C LEU A 161 7.81 -11.17 4.07
N PRO A 162 8.35 -10.13 3.38
CA PRO A 162 8.29 -8.76 3.89
C PRO A 162 6.87 -8.21 3.97
N VAL A 163 5.98 -8.61 3.06
CA VAL A 163 4.56 -8.21 3.10
C VAL A 163 3.89 -8.84 4.32
N ILE A 164 4.10 -10.13 4.58
CA ILE A 164 3.53 -10.78 5.77
C ILE A 164 4.06 -10.13 7.06
N ALA A 165 5.36 -9.83 7.11
CA ALA A 165 5.96 -9.15 8.25
C ALA A 165 5.41 -7.73 8.47
N SER A 166 5.14 -6.98 7.39
CA SER A 166 4.59 -5.61 7.50
C SER A 166 3.16 -5.59 8.06
N LEU A 167 2.43 -6.72 7.97
CA LEU A 167 1.13 -6.93 8.59
C LEU A 167 1.23 -7.27 10.10
N GLY A 168 2.43 -7.34 10.67
CA GLY A 168 2.65 -7.69 12.07
C GLY A 168 2.55 -9.19 12.37
N ILE A 169 2.53 -10.04 11.35
CA ILE A 169 2.50 -11.50 11.49
C ILE A 169 3.94 -11.99 11.68
N ALA A 170 4.23 -12.68 12.79
CA ALA A 170 5.58 -13.15 13.13
C ALA A 170 5.86 -14.60 12.71
N GLU A 171 4.81 -15.39 12.54
CA GLU A 171 4.84 -16.81 12.20
C GLU A 171 3.69 -17.16 11.26
N VAL A 172 3.90 -18.19 10.44
CA VAL A 172 2.95 -18.70 9.44
C VAL A 172 2.91 -20.21 9.42
#